data_AF-A0A367GKH8-F1
#
_entry.id   AF-A0A367GKH8-F1
#
_cell.length_a   1.000
_cell.length_b   1.000
_cell.length_c   1.000
_cell.angle_alpha   90.00
_cell.angle_beta   90.00
_cell.angle_gamma   90.00
#
_symmetry.space_group_name_H-M   'P 1'
#
loop_
_entity.id
_entity.type
_entity.pdbx_description
1 polymer ?
#
loop_
_entity_poly.entity_id
_entity_poly.type
_entity_poly.pdbx_seq_one_letter_code
_entity_poly.pdbx_strand_id
1 'polypeptide(L)' 'MREPEGYRDALERVRREAKGELVTITEAAAITGLPVKRVSYVISGWIGEHRGRVIPATTLARQLVSTERRY' A
#
# COMPACT_ATOMS: atom_id res chain seq x y z
N MET A 1 12.92 -8.23 -13.85
CA MET A 1 11.50 -8.16 -13.46
C MET A 1 10.92 -6.90 -14.08
N ARG A 2 9.93 -7.01 -14.96
CA ARG A 2 9.25 -5.87 -15.58
C ARG A 2 8.38 -5.22 -14.51
N GLU A 3 8.60 -3.94 -14.20
CA GLU A 3 7.74 -3.23 -13.26
C GLU A 3 6.30 -3.29 -13.79
N PRO A 4 5.31 -3.62 -12.94
CA PRO A 4 3.95 -3.74 -13.42
C PRO A 4 3.48 -2.37 -13.90
N GLU A 5 2.91 -2.31 -15.11
CA GLU A 5 2.33 -1.08 -15.67
C GLU A 5 1.37 -0.46 -14.65
N GLY A 6 1.58 0.83 -14.32
CA GLY A 6 0.84 1.54 -13.26
C GLY A 6 1.53 1.61 -11.90
N TYR A 7 2.64 0.89 -11.68
CA TYR A 7 3.38 0.96 -10.40
C TYR A 7 3.89 2.35 -10.07
N ARG A 8 4.42 3.04 -11.09
CA ARG A 8 4.93 4.39 -10.92
C ARG A 8 3.81 5.36 -10.55
N ASP A 9 2.67 5.27 -11.23
CA ASP A 9 1.51 6.13 -10.97
C ASP A 9 0.93 5.87 -9.57
N ALA A 10 0.75 4.60 -9.21
CA ALA A 10 0.33 4.20 -7.86
C ALA A 10 1.32 4.66 -6.78
N LEU A 11 2.63 4.62 -7.06
CA LEU A 11 3.66 5.09 -6.14
C LEU A 11 3.63 6.61 -5.98
N GLU A 12 3.45 7.36 -7.06
CA GLU A 12 3.30 8.82 -7.00
C GLU A 12 2.03 9.22 -6.26
N ARG A 13 0.92 8.49 -6.47
CA ARG A 13 -0.31 8.68 -5.70
C ARG A 13 -0.10 8.44 -4.21
N VAL A 14 0.52 7.33 -3.84
CA VAL A 14 0.83 7.03 -2.43
C VAL A 14 1.76 8.08 -1.84
N ARG A 15 2.79 8.54 -2.57
CA ARG A 15 3.70 9.61 -2.11
C ARG A 15 3.01 10.96 -1.95
N ARG A 16 1.98 11.23 -2.74
CA ARG A 16 1.18 12.47 -2.65
C ARG A 16 0.22 12.43 -1.47
N GLU A 17 -0.36 11.26 -1.18
CA GLU A 17 -1.36 11.09 -0.13
C GLU A 17 -0.77 10.76 1.24
N ALA A 18 0.40 10.11 1.31
CA ALA A 18 1.08 9.79 2.56
C ALA A 18 2.11 10.86 2.94
N LYS A 19 2.29 11.08 4.26
CA LYS A 19 3.25 12.08 4.77
C LYS A 19 4.74 11.73 4.58
N GLY A 20 5.07 10.57 4.00
CA GLY A 20 6.45 10.14 3.78
C GLY A 20 6.58 8.75 3.18
N GLU A 21 7.78 8.17 3.26
CA GLU A 21 8.07 6.83 2.71
C GLU A 21 7.41 5.69 3.50
N LEU A 22 6.98 5.97 4.74
CA LEU A 22 6.24 5.06 5.62
C LEU A 22 4.80 5.56 5.77
N VAL A 23 3.87 4.72 5.35
CA VAL A 23 2.43 4.96 5.35
C VAL A 23 1.82 4.26 6.55
N THR A 24 1.09 4.97 7.40
CA THR A 24 0.37 4.34 8.51
C THR A 24 -0.79 3.49 8.00
N ILE A 25 -1.27 2.53 8.81
CA ILE A 25 -2.47 1.73 8.50
C ILE A 25 -3.67 2.63 8.15
N THR A 26 -3.82 3.74 8.85
CA THR A 26 -4.92 4.70 8.63
C THR A 26 -4.79 5.41 7.29
N GLU A 27 -3.59 5.89 6.94
CA GLU A 27 -3.34 6.51 5.62
C GLU A 27 -3.54 5.49 4.49
N ALA A 28 -3.06 4.26 4.68
CA ALA A 28 -3.24 3.20 3.69
C ALA A 28 -4.72 2.84 3.49
N ALA A 29 -5.53 2.84 4.56
CA ALA A 29 -6.97 2.65 4.48
C ALA A 29 -7.66 3.78 3.69
N ALA A 30 -7.24 5.03 3.89
CA ALA A 30 -7.76 6.17 3.14
C ALA A 30 -7.42 6.06 1.64
N ILE A 31 -6.17 5.70 1.30
CA ILE A 31 -5.70 5.57 -0.09
C ILE A 31 -6.37 4.39 -0.80
N THR A 32 -6.49 3.24 -0.13
CA THR A 32 -7.05 2.01 -0.72
C THR A 32 -8.58 1.96 -0.68
N GLY A 33 -9.23 2.83 0.10
CA GLY A 33 -10.66 2.74 0.41
C GLY A 33 -11.06 1.50 1.22
N LEU A 34 -10.09 0.73 1.73
CA LEU A 34 -10.35 -0.48 2.49
C LEU A 34 -10.50 -0.17 3.99
N PRO A 35 -11.31 -0.95 4.74
CA PRO A 35 -11.40 -0.81 6.18
C PRO A 35 -10.05 -1.03 6.87
N VAL A 36 -9.72 -0.21 7.88
CA VAL A 36 -8.47 -0.29 8.67
C VAL A 36 -8.19 -1.71 9.19
N LYS A 37 -9.22 -2.46 9.63
CA LYS A 37 -9.07 -3.87 10.06
C LYS A 37 -8.58 -4.78 8.94
N ARG A 38 -9.14 -4.60 7.73
CA ARG A 38 -8.76 -5.40 6.55
C ARG A 38 -7.33 -5.07 6.17
N VAL A 39 -7.01 -3.78 6.13
CA VAL A 39 -5.66 -3.23 5.85
C VAL A 39 -4.66 -3.78 6.87
N SER A 40 -4.94 -3.71 8.16
CA SER A 40 -4.07 -4.29 9.20
C SER A 40 -3.82 -5.79 9.03
N TYR A 41 -4.83 -6.56 8.62
CA TYR A 41 -4.70 -8.00 8.41
C TYR A 41 -3.85 -8.32 7.16
N VAL A 42 -4.09 -7.63 6.03
CA VAL A 42 -3.28 -7.85 4.82
C VAL A 42 -1.86 -7.31 4.97
N ILE A 43 -1.65 -6.24 5.73
CA ILE A 43 -0.33 -5.69 6.03
C ILE A 43 0.55 -6.72 6.71
N SER A 44 0.05 -7.45 7.72
CA SER A 44 0.83 -8.54 8.33
C SER A 44 1.32 -9.57 7.31
N GLY A 45 0.56 -9.80 6.23
CA GLY A 45 0.99 -10.62 5.09
C GLY A 45 1.92 -9.92 4.10
N TRP A 46 1.91 -8.59 4.02
CA TRP A 46 2.70 -7.80 3.06
C TRP A 46 4.08 -7.41 3.55
N ILE A 47 4.19 -7.00 4.82
CA ILE A 47 5.44 -6.56 5.45
C ILE A 47 6.07 -7.64 6.36
N GLY A 48 5.42 -8.81 6.43
CA GLY A 48 5.76 -9.88 7.38
C GLY A 48 5.32 -9.57 8.80
N GLU A 49 5.43 -10.57 9.68
CA GLU A 49 4.90 -10.55 11.06
C GLU A 49 5.51 -9.45 11.98
N HIS A 50 6.55 -8.74 11.52
CA HIS A 50 7.43 -7.93 12.39
C HIS A 50 7.78 -6.52 11.92
N ARG A 51 6.93 -5.81 11.17
CA ARG A 51 7.23 -4.40 10.78
C ARG A 51 6.17 -3.37 11.16
N GLY A 52 5.69 -3.44 12.40
CA GLY A 52 4.98 -2.32 13.04
C GLY A 52 3.70 -1.86 12.32
N ARG A 53 3.12 -0.74 12.78
CA ARG A 53 1.87 -0.18 12.24
C ARG A 53 2.09 0.69 10.98
N VAL A 54 3.16 0.43 10.24
CA VAL A 54 3.58 1.26 9.09
C VAL A 54 3.98 0.40 7.91
N ILE A 55 3.66 0.86 6.70
CA ILE A 55 3.83 0.17 5.44
C ILE A 55 4.75 1.02 4.57
N PRO A 56 5.78 0.45 3.93
CA PRO A 56 6.53 1.18 2.91
C PRO A 56 5.62 1.59 1.75
N ALA A 57 5.74 2.84 1.28
CA ALA A 57 4.97 3.36 0.15
C ALA A 57 5.12 2.47 -1.11
N THR A 58 6.30 1.91 -1.31
CA THR A 58 6.60 0.97 -2.39
C THR A 58 5.83 -0.34 -2.30
N THR A 59 5.53 -0.82 -1.09
CA THR A 59 4.74 -2.04 -0.85
C THR A 59 3.26 -1.75 -1.11
N LEU A 60 2.77 -0.61 -0.63
CA LEU A 60 1.38 -0.18 -0.86
C LEU A 60 1.11 0.03 -2.36
N ALA A 61 2.01 0.69 -3.08
CA ALA A 61 1.88 0.91 -4.52
C ALA A 61 1.87 -0.41 -5.31
N ARG A 62 2.67 -1.42 -4.93
CA ARG A 62 2.63 -2.74 -5.58
C ARG A 62 1.27 -3.41 -5.40
N GLN A 63 0.64 -3.20 -4.25
CA GLN A 63 -0.64 -3.80 -3.93
C GLN A 63 -1.79 -3.08 -4.63
N LEU A 64 -1.76 -1.75 -4.73
CA LEU A 64 -2.74 -0.99 -5.53
C LEU A 64 -2.81 -1.54 -6.96
N VAL A 65 -1.66 -1.67 -7.63
CA VAL A 65 -1.59 -2.23 -8.99
C VAL A 65 -2.05 -3.68 -9.06
N SER A 66 -1.73 -4.49 -8.05
CA SER A 66 -2.18 -5.90 -8.00
C SER A 66 -3.68 -6.03 -7.74
N THR A 67 -4.28 -5.05 -7.05
CA THR A 67 -5.71 -5.03 -6.73
C THR A 67 -6.52 -4.47 -7.90
N GLU A 68 -6.02 -3.44 -8.59
CA GLU A 68 -6.63 -2.90 -9.82
C GLU A 68 -6.65 -3.91 -10.96
N ARG A 69 -5.65 -4.79 -11.07
CA ARG A 69 -5.66 -5.89 -12.06
C ARG A 69 -6.69 -6.98 -11.81
N ARG A 70 -7.33 -6.99 -10.63
CA ARG A 70 -8.28 -8.04 -10.22
C ARG A 70 -9.74 -7.62 -10.38
N TYR A 71 -9.98 -6.39 -10.80
CA TYR A 71 -11.27 -5.84 -11.21
C TYR A 71 -11.25 -5.54 -12.71
#